data_AF-A0A2E6A698-F1
#
_entry.id   AF-A0A2E6A698-F1
#
_cell.length_a   1.000
_cell.length_b   1.000
_cell.length_c   1.000
_cell.angle_alpha   90.00
_cell.angle_beta   90.00
_cell.angle_gamma   90.00
#
_symmetry.space_group_name_H-M   'P 1'
#
loop_
_entity.id
_entity.type
_entity.pdbx_description
1 polymer ?
#
loop_
_entity_poly.entity_id
_entity_poly.type
_entity_poly.pdbx_seq_one_letter_code
_entity_poly.pdbx_strand_id
1 'polypeptide(L)'
;VREDGFDNGEIWHAWVDYDGTTVEVRTNQTGIRSLLPDLTRVLDLPTILGQDDAYIGFTSGTGADYGNHDILAWEYRDEFDPVQSVPAPVTGLVFGLALLGLSRVRQRPV
;
A
#
# COMPACT_ATOMS: atom_id res chain seq x y z
N VAL A 1 6.05 8.48 -27.72
CA VAL A 1 6.56 8.24 -26.35
C VAL A 1 5.81 7.02 -25.86
N ARG A 2 6.48 5.95 -25.44
CA ARG A 2 5.75 4.73 -25.06
C ARG A 2 5.13 4.94 -23.68
N GLU A 3 3.84 4.71 -23.59
CA GLU A 3 3.00 4.79 -22.39
C GLU A 3 3.06 3.46 -21.61
N ASP A 4 4.26 2.90 -21.42
CA ASP A 4 4.49 1.59 -20.78
C ASP A 4 5.15 1.69 -19.39
N GLY A 5 5.20 2.88 -18.80
CA GLY A 5 5.73 3.14 -17.45
C GLY A 5 4.66 3.34 -16.38
N PHE A 6 5.09 3.63 -15.14
CA PHE A 6 4.22 3.89 -13.98
C PHE A 6 3.37 5.17 -14.09
N ASP A 7 3.68 6.04 -15.05
CA ASP A 7 2.98 7.31 -15.28
C ASP A 7 1.82 7.12 -16.27
N ASN A 8 0.82 6.32 -15.87
CA ASN A 8 -0.33 5.98 -16.71
C ASN A 8 -1.67 6.03 -15.98
N GLY A 9 -1.69 6.39 -14.69
CA GLY A 9 -2.90 6.45 -13.86
C GLY A 9 -3.49 5.09 -13.45
N GLU A 10 -2.86 3.98 -13.84
CA GLU A 10 -3.27 2.63 -13.43
C GLU A 10 -2.80 2.30 -12.01
N ILE A 11 -3.47 1.33 -11.37
CA ILE A 11 -3.02 0.81 -10.08
C ILE A 11 -1.82 -0.10 -10.28
N TRP A 12 -0.75 0.20 -9.57
CA TRP A 12 0.45 -0.63 -9.50
C TRP A 12 0.63 -1.23 -8.11
N HIS A 13 0.96 -2.51 -8.09
CA HIS A 13 1.32 -3.25 -6.90
C HIS A 13 2.83 -3.43 -6.89
N ALA A 14 3.43 -3.30 -5.71
CA ALA A 14 4.87 -3.46 -5.52
C ALA A 14 5.17 -4.38 -4.34
N TRP A 15 6.22 -5.17 -4.46
CA TRP A 15 6.80 -5.96 -3.38
C TRP A 15 8.29 -5.65 -3.30
N VAL A 16 8.76 -5.47 -2.07
CA VAL A 16 10.18 -5.33 -1.74
C VAL A 16 10.47 -6.35 -0.66
N ASP A 17 11.26 -7.37 -1.00
CA ASP A 17 11.58 -8.47 -0.11
C ASP A 17 13.07 -8.42 0.23
N TYR A 18 13.42 -8.61 1.50
CA TYR A 18 14.81 -8.65 1.95
C TYR A 18 15.02 -9.87 2.85
N ASP A 19 15.93 -10.76 2.45
CA ASP A 19 16.21 -12.02 3.18
C ASP A 19 17.40 -11.91 4.17
N GLY A 20 17.85 -10.68 4.46
CA GLY A 20 19.06 -10.43 5.24
C GLY A 20 20.34 -10.33 4.40
N THR A 21 20.28 -10.65 3.11
CA THR A 21 21.44 -10.56 2.19
C THR A 21 21.09 -9.94 0.84
N THR A 22 19.87 -10.17 0.36
CA THR A 22 19.43 -9.85 -0.99
C THR A 22 18.10 -9.13 -0.95
N VAL A 23 18.03 -7.99 -1.62
CA VAL A 23 16.80 -7.25 -1.90
C VAL A 23 16.27 -7.69 -3.26
N GLU A 24 14.99 -8.03 -3.30
CA GLU A 24 14.25 -8.27 -4.54
C GLU A 24 13.07 -7.31 -4.66
N VAL A 25 12.84 -6.79 -5.86
CA VAL A 25 11.73 -5.89 -6.16
C VAL A 25 10.87 -6.48 -7.28
N ARG A 26 9.55 -6.40 -7.10
CA ARG A 26 8.55 -6.82 -8.07
C ARG A 26 7.49 -5.75 -8.22
N THR A 27 6.97 -5.59 -9.42
CA THR A 27 5.89 -4.67 -9.74
C THR A 27 4.97 -5.28 -10.79
N ASN A 28 3.66 -5.08 -10.64
CA ASN A 28 2.69 -5.39 -11.68
C ASN A 28 1.33 -4.74 -11.41
N GLN A 29 0.42 -4.84 -12.37
CA GLN A 29 -0.96 -4.36 -12.27
C GLN A 29 -1.97 -5.46 -11.89
N THR A 30 -1.54 -6.71 -11.68
CA THR A 30 -2.45 -7.84 -11.40
C THR A 30 -2.71 -8.04 -9.90
N GLY A 31 -1.84 -7.48 -9.04
CA GLY A 31 -1.92 -7.66 -7.59
C GLY A 31 -1.47 -9.04 -7.11
N ILE A 32 -0.93 -9.87 -8.00
CA ILE A 32 -0.38 -11.19 -7.69
C ILE A 32 1.14 -11.12 -7.81
N ARG A 33 1.86 -11.48 -6.75
CA ARG A 33 3.32 -11.41 -6.73
C ARG A 33 3.92 -12.35 -7.79
N SER A 34 4.74 -11.80 -8.69
CA SER A 34 5.46 -12.59 -9.70
C SER A 34 6.47 -13.52 -9.04
N LEU A 35 6.63 -14.73 -9.59
CA LEU A 35 7.67 -15.66 -9.11
C LEU A 35 9.07 -15.08 -9.31
N LEU A 36 9.34 -14.53 -10.50
CA LEU A 36 10.60 -13.88 -10.82
C LEU A 36 10.56 -12.40 -10.41
N PRO A 37 11.62 -11.87 -9.79
CA PRO A 37 11.74 -10.45 -9.51
C PRO A 37 12.08 -9.64 -10.76
N ASP A 38 11.66 -8.37 -10.77
CA ASP A 38 12.06 -7.39 -11.79
C ASP A 38 13.50 -6.91 -11.54
N LEU A 39 13.91 -6.89 -10.26
CA LEU A 39 15.23 -6.47 -9.81
C LEU A 39 15.69 -7.33 -8.63
N THR A 40 16.95 -7.77 -8.67
CA THR A 40 17.63 -8.45 -7.55
C THR A 40 18.95 -7.74 -7.26
N ARG A 41 19.24 -7.49 -5.99
CA ARG A 41 20.50 -6.87 -5.53
C ARG A 41 20.97 -7.46 -4.21
N VAL A 42 22.23 -7.88 -4.16
CA VAL A 42 22.90 -8.25 -2.89
C VAL A 42 23.26 -6.95 -2.16
N LEU A 43 22.71 -6.75 -0.96
CA LEU A 43 22.87 -5.55 -0.14
C LEU A 43 22.98 -5.92 1.34
N ASP A 44 24.04 -5.42 1.98
CA ASP A 44 24.19 -5.41 3.44
C ASP A 44 23.56 -4.13 3.98
N LEU A 45 22.28 -4.19 4.35
CA LEU A 45 21.53 -3.01 4.80
C LEU A 45 22.06 -2.44 6.12
N PRO A 46 22.38 -3.23 7.16
CA PRO A 46 22.97 -2.68 8.39
C PRO A 46 24.25 -1.87 8.13
N THR A 47 25.15 -2.37 7.28
CA THR A 47 26.36 -1.63 6.91
C THR A 47 26.04 -0.35 6.14
N ILE A 48 25.08 -0.39 5.20
CA ILE A 48 24.68 0.79 4.41
C ILE A 48 24.01 1.85 5.29
N LEU A 49 23.19 1.43 6.24
CA LEU A 49 22.44 2.32 7.14
C LEU A 49 23.30 2.82 8.30
N GLY A 50 24.38 2.10 8.65
CA GLY A 50 25.25 2.39 9.78
C GLY A 50 24.61 2.10 11.15
N GLN A 51 23.50 1.35 11.16
CA GLN A 51 22.71 1.00 12.34
C GLN A 51 21.78 -0.18 12.01
N ASP A 52 21.29 -0.85 13.06
CA ASP A 52 20.42 -2.02 12.92
C ASP A 52 18.93 -1.66 12.84
N ASP A 53 18.56 -0.44 13.25
CA ASP A 53 17.19 0.05 13.27
C ASP A 53 16.94 1.09 12.16
N ALA A 54 15.76 1.05 11.54
CA ALA A 54 15.36 2.04 10.55
C ALA A 54 13.85 2.35 10.61
N TYR A 55 13.48 3.54 10.16
CA TYR A 55 12.09 3.85 9.87
C TYR A 55 11.75 3.38 8.45
N ILE A 56 10.64 2.67 8.31
CA ILE A 56 10.11 2.22 7.01
C ILE A 56 8.88 3.04 6.66
N GLY A 57 8.80 3.49 5.42
CA GLY A 57 7.68 4.26 4.91
C GLY A 57 7.89 4.70 3.48
N PHE A 58 7.04 5.65 3.05
CA PHE A 58 7.04 6.18 1.69
C PHE A 58 7.42 7.65 1.69
N THR A 59 8.08 8.08 0.63
CA THR A 59 8.32 9.50 0.33
C THR A 59 8.10 9.72 -1.17
N SER A 60 7.63 10.90 -1.54
CA SER A 60 7.41 11.29 -2.94
C SER A 60 7.67 12.79 -3.13
N GLY A 61 7.74 13.25 -4.38
CA GLY A 61 7.88 14.66 -4.72
C GLY A 61 7.54 14.92 -6.18
N THR A 62 6.84 16.02 -6.46
CA THR A 62 6.28 16.33 -7.79
C THR A 62 7.17 17.26 -8.64
N GLY A 63 8.31 17.71 -8.11
CA GLY A 63 9.20 18.62 -8.83
C GLY A 63 8.54 19.95 -9.19
N ALA A 64 8.70 20.40 -10.44
CA ALA A 64 8.11 21.64 -10.95
C ALA A 64 6.71 21.45 -11.60
N ASP A 65 6.18 20.23 -11.59
CA ASP A 65 4.89 19.86 -12.19
C ASP A 65 4.00 19.16 -11.15
N TYR A 66 2.92 18.51 -11.61
CA TYR A 66 1.91 17.85 -10.77
C TYR A 66 1.92 16.33 -10.97
N GLY A 67 1.70 15.60 -9.88
CA GLY A 67 1.52 14.16 -9.89
C GLY A 67 0.87 13.71 -8.58
N ASN A 68 -0.06 12.75 -8.67
CA ASN A 68 -0.66 12.14 -7.49
C ASN A 68 0.19 10.93 -7.06
N HIS A 69 0.36 10.79 -5.74
CA HIS A 69 1.11 9.67 -5.14
C HIS A 69 0.26 9.08 -4.01
N ASP A 70 -0.59 8.12 -4.35
CA ASP A 70 -1.55 7.53 -3.42
C ASP A 70 -1.13 6.12 -3.01
N ILE A 71 -1.03 5.86 -1.70
CA ILE A 71 -0.83 4.51 -1.14
C ILE A 71 -2.21 3.93 -0.79
N LEU A 72 -2.69 2.98 -1.60
CA LEU A 72 -4.03 2.41 -1.45
C LEU A 72 -4.10 1.30 -0.39
N ALA A 73 -3.01 0.56 -0.21
CA ALA A 73 -2.86 -0.48 0.81
C ALA A 73 -1.37 -0.67 1.10
N TRP A 74 -1.04 -1.01 2.34
CA TRP A 74 0.34 -1.29 2.76
C TRP A 74 0.37 -2.33 3.87
N GLU A 75 1.32 -3.24 3.77
CA GLU A 75 1.68 -4.23 4.79
C GLU A 75 3.21 -4.24 4.92
N TYR A 76 3.69 -4.39 6.15
CA TYR A 76 5.10 -4.53 6.46
C TYR A 76 5.29 -5.70 7.42
N ARG A 77 6.37 -6.45 7.20
CA ARG A 77 6.82 -7.57 8.03
C ARG A 77 8.32 -7.37 8.29
N ASP A 78 8.72 -7.54 9.53
CA ASP A 78 10.11 -7.42 10.00
C ASP A 78 10.89 -8.75 9.89
N GLU A 79 10.20 -9.84 9.57
CA GLU A 79 10.77 -11.15 9.24
C GLU A 79 10.55 -11.48 7.75
N PHE A 80 11.43 -12.31 7.18
CA PHE A 80 11.31 -12.72 5.77
C PHE A 80 10.16 -13.72 5.57
N ASP A 81 8.95 -13.18 5.36
CA ASP A 81 7.75 -13.92 4.98
C ASP A 81 7.01 -13.17 3.84
N PRO A 82 7.42 -13.35 2.57
CA PRO A 82 6.91 -12.57 1.44
C PRO A 82 5.39 -12.67 1.23
N VAL A 83 4.73 -11.52 1.12
CA VAL A 83 3.29 -11.43 0.86
C VAL A 83 2.98 -11.83 -0.58
N GLN A 84 2.15 -12.84 -0.79
CA GLN A 84 1.89 -13.38 -2.14
C GLN A 84 0.84 -12.57 -2.94
N SER A 85 -0.09 -11.91 -2.26
CA SER A 85 -1.11 -11.07 -2.88
C SER A 85 -1.42 -9.86 -2.01
N VAL A 86 -1.61 -8.71 -2.64
CA VAL A 86 -2.02 -7.48 -1.92
C VAL A 86 -3.54 -7.53 -1.75
N PRO A 87 -4.07 -7.41 -0.52
CA PRO A 87 -5.52 -7.37 -0.32
C PRO A 87 -6.12 -6.13 -0.98
N ALA A 88 -7.28 -6.28 -1.62
CA ALA A 88 -8.00 -5.15 -2.21
C ALA A 88 -8.32 -4.10 -1.12
N PRO A 89 -8.20 -2.78 -1.41
CA PRO A 89 -8.58 -1.75 -0.46
C PRO A 89 -10.06 -1.91 -0.10
N VAL A 90 -10.35 -2.08 1.20
CA VAL A 90 -11.71 -2.28 1.69
C VAL A 90 -12.50 -0.97 1.54
N THR A 91 -13.05 -0.72 0.35
CA THR A 91 -13.99 0.37 0.11
C THR A 91 -15.39 -0.09 0.50
N GLY A 92 -15.59 -0.32 1.80
CA GLY A 92 -16.85 -0.82 2.37
C GLY A 92 -17.50 0.22 3.30
N LEU A 93 -18.47 0.97 2.76
CA LEU A 93 -19.53 1.74 3.42
C LEU A 93 -19.57 1.71 4.96
N VAL A 94 -19.05 2.76 5.62
CA VAL A 94 -19.52 3.13 6.97
C VAL A 94 -20.77 4.01 6.81
N PHE A 95 -21.91 3.40 6.48
CA PHE A 95 -23.21 4.05 6.61
C PHE A 95 -24.17 3.10 7.33
N GLY A 96 -24.66 3.53 8.51
CA GLY A 96 -25.94 3.06 9.02
C GLY A 96 -25.96 2.33 10.36
N LEU A 97 -25.33 2.85 11.41
CA LEU A 97 -25.76 2.56 12.80
C LEU A 97 -25.69 3.81 13.69
N ALA A 98 -26.44 4.85 13.31
CA ALA A 98 -26.84 5.90 14.24
C ALA A 98 -28.11 6.57 13.72
N LEU A 99 -29.29 6.01 14.03
CA LEU A 99 -30.59 6.70 14.14
C LEU A 99 -31.65 5.68 14.60
N LEU A 100 -31.50 5.21 15.84
CA LEU A 100 -32.58 4.58 16.61
C LEU A 100 -32.78 5.45 17.85
N GLY A 101 -33.82 6.28 17.84
CA GLY A 101 -34.06 7.29 18.86
C GLY A 101 -35.48 7.85 18.85
N LEU A 102 -36.45 6.96 19.06
CA LEU A 102 -37.77 7.16 19.71
C LEU A 102 -38.73 8.23 19.14
N SER A 103 -39.74 7.74 18.45
CA SER A 103 -41.06 8.37 18.32
C SER A 103 -41.69 8.62 19.71
N ARG A 104 -42.13 9.86 19.95
CA ARG A 104 -43.10 10.17 21.02
C ARG A 104 -44.29 10.90 20.41
N VAL A 105 -45.27 10.13 19.98
CA VAL A 105 -46.61 10.63 19.66
C VAL A 105 -47.20 11.23 20.93
N ARG A 106 -47.55 12.51 20.91
CA ARG A 106 -48.31 13.18 21.97
C ARG A 106 -49.68 13.51 21.41
N GLN A 107 -50.66 12.63 21.61
CA GLN A 107 -52.06 12.99 21.37
C GLN A 107 -52.52 13.93 22.49
N ARG A 108 -53.11 15.07 22.12
CA ARG A 108 -53.84 15.96 23.03
C ARG A 108 -55.34 15.71 22.84
N PRO A 109 -56.11 15.39 23.89
CA PRO A 109 -57.56 15.41 23.84
C PRO A 109 -58.09 16.84 24.00
N VAL A 110 -59.19 17.14 23.29
CA VAL A 110 -60.15 18.21 23.61
C VAL A 110 -61.19 17.62 24.55
#